data_AF-A0A958E9Q5-F1
#
_entry.id   AF-A0A958E9Q5-F1
#
_cell.length_a   1.000
_cell.length_b   1.000
_cell.length_c   1.000
_cell.angle_alpha   90.00
_cell.angle_beta   90.00
_cell.angle_gamma   90.00
#
_symmetry.space_group_name_H-M   'P 1'
#
loop_
_entity.id
_entity.type
_entity.pdbx_description
1 polymer ?
#
loop_
_entity_poly.entity_id
_entity_poly.type
_entity_poly.pdbx_seq_one_letter_code
_entity_poly.pdbx_strand_id
1 'polypeptide(L)'
;MSTGNFEKTEKVQSLEKIRLNAENIRPFLFGFEPLVADLLWIYSTVEMDIMLPSQEEYNLYYMIAHLSTDLDPYFEPLYIYTANQFLFGRQGREGYPEALQDSQDILLKGWNFYINRTEEWDHYSRFWIIPQLIGFNYYFEYKNLEKALPYYEFIANHVPHAPPMYRTFAAEIYKKLNRKEDNIKLLENVLAQETLEEQLALNRDNEELKEKIRLKMIQVQGGSISKEEIDAYLDKVMRRSQRIVEEWATNYQYLTFPIFLSLHSKLYQENLSSDIRVYDVLFNHQGDIL
;
A
#
# COMPACT_ATOMS: atom_id res chain seq x y z
N MET A 1 34.88 45.19 18.21
CA MET A 1 35.26 44.69 19.54
C MET A 1 34.07 44.97 20.46
N SER A 2 33.39 44.05 21.14
CA SER A 2 33.49 42.61 21.26
C SER A 2 32.20 42.14 21.94
N THR A 3 31.45 41.27 21.26
CA THR A 3 30.92 39.99 21.78
C THR A 3 30.44 39.89 23.24
N GLY A 4 29.16 39.57 23.40
CA GLY A 4 28.65 39.00 24.66
C GLY A 4 27.14 38.89 24.64
N ASN A 5 26.64 37.65 24.49
CA ASN A 5 25.25 37.17 24.64
C ASN A 5 24.64 36.46 23.41
N PHE A 6 25.47 35.87 22.56
CA PHE A 6 25.10 34.64 21.84
C PHE A 6 25.52 33.44 22.70
N GLU A 7 24.72 33.12 23.71
CA GLU A 7 24.90 31.88 24.50
C GLU A 7 23.54 31.34 24.97
N LYS A 8 22.60 31.27 24.02
CA LYS A 8 21.34 30.50 24.16
C LYS A 8 21.02 29.65 22.92
N THR A 9 22.02 29.41 22.09
CA THR A 9 22.02 28.40 21.03
C THR A 9 22.84 27.22 21.51
N GLU A 10 22.36 26.00 21.24
CA GLU A 10 23.00 24.70 21.52
C GLU A 10 22.87 24.15 22.95
N LYS A 11 21.62 23.89 23.36
CA LYS A 11 21.33 22.74 24.23
C LYS A 11 19.89 22.25 24.13
N VAL A 12 19.38 22.12 22.90
CA VAL A 12 18.37 21.10 22.63
C VAL A 12 19.14 19.87 22.22
N GLN A 13 19.73 19.20 23.21
CA GLN A 13 20.18 17.82 23.02
C GLN A 13 18.94 17.06 22.58
N SER A 14 18.94 16.58 21.33
CA SER A 14 18.01 15.56 20.88
C SER A 14 18.06 14.43 21.91
N LEU A 15 17.03 14.32 22.74
CA LEU A 15 16.83 13.09 23.52
C LEU A 15 16.69 11.99 22.47
N GLU A 16 17.75 11.20 22.33
CA GLU A 16 17.83 10.05 21.46
C GLU A 16 16.55 9.22 21.68
N LYS A 17 15.79 8.94 20.61
CA LYS A 17 14.52 8.20 20.71
C LYS A 17 14.82 6.85 21.38
N ILE A 18 14.45 6.73 22.65
CA ILE A 18 14.66 5.51 23.42
C ILE A 18 13.76 4.44 22.81
N ARG A 19 14.36 3.39 22.25
CA ARG A 19 13.65 2.19 21.82
C ARG A 19 13.89 1.09 22.85
N LEU A 20 12.80 0.53 23.37
CA LEU A 20 12.86 -0.68 24.17
C LEU A 20 12.94 -1.88 23.22
N ASN A 21 13.91 -2.77 23.44
CA ASN A 21 14.01 -4.00 22.67
C ASN A 21 13.05 -5.05 23.24
N ALA A 22 12.06 -5.46 22.45
CA ALA A 22 11.11 -6.50 22.84
C ALA A 22 11.78 -7.83 23.18
N GLU A 23 12.90 -8.18 22.54
CA GLU A 23 13.65 -9.42 22.83
C GLU A 23 14.13 -9.49 24.28
N ASN A 24 14.41 -8.34 24.89
CA ASN A 24 14.83 -8.27 26.28
C ASN A 24 13.66 -8.43 27.25
N ILE A 25 12.43 -8.17 26.81
CA ILE A 25 11.23 -8.16 27.66
C ILE A 25 10.48 -9.49 27.53
N ARG A 26 10.43 -10.07 26.33
CA ARG A 26 9.72 -11.33 26.01
C ARG A 26 9.95 -12.46 27.03
N PRO A 27 11.19 -12.76 27.51
CA PRO A 27 11.40 -13.81 28.49
C PRO A 27 10.63 -13.64 29.80
N PHE A 28 10.32 -12.40 30.17
CA PHE A 28 9.57 -12.06 31.39
C PHE A 28 8.06 -12.05 31.20
N LEU A 29 7.58 -12.12 29.94
CA LEU A 29 6.16 -12.10 29.63
C LEU A 29 5.54 -13.50 29.60
N PHE A 30 6.35 -14.57 29.64
CA PHE A 30 5.88 -15.95 29.73
C PHE A 30 4.80 -16.33 28.67
N GLY A 31 4.90 -15.79 27.45
CA GLY A 31 3.93 -16.07 26.38
C GLY A 31 2.71 -15.13 26.34
N PHE A 32 2.67 -14.10 27.18
CA PHE A 32 1.60 -13.09 27.20
C PHE A 32 1.95 -11.83 26.38
N GLU A 33 2.82 -11.94 25.37
CA GLU A 33 3.24 -10.81 24.52
C GLU A 33 2.03 -10.08 23.90
N PRO A 34 1.02 -10.75 23.32
CA PRO A 34 -0.14 -10.06 22.74
C PRO A 34 -0.96 -9.30 23.77
N LEU A 35 -1.15 -9.87 24.96
CA LEU A 35 -1.87 -9.21 26.05
C LEU A 35 -1.14 -7.94 26.51
N VAL A 36 0.20 -7.98 26.58
CA VAL A 36 0.98 -6.79 26.92
C VAL A 36 0.93 -5.75 25.81
N ALA A 37 0.97 -6.17 24.55
CA ALA A 37 0.78 -5.26 23.41
C ALA A 37 -0.59 -4.56 23.47
N ASP A 38 -1.66 -5.29 23.79
CA ASP A 38 -3.00 -4.76 24.00
C ASP A 38 -3.07 -3.75 25.16
N LEU A 39 -2.43 -4.06 26.30
CA LEU A 39 -2.40 -3.15 27.45
C LEU A 39 -1.64 -1.85 27.13
N LEU A 40 -0.49 -1.96 26.48
CA LEU A 40 0.29 -0.82 26.00
C LEU A 40 -0.49 0.02 25.00
N TRP A 41 -1.25 -0.65 24.12
CA TRP A 41 -2.13 -0.02 23.16
C TRP A 41 -3.27 0.76 23.84
N ILE A 42 -3.97 0.14 24.78
CA ILE A 42 -5.02 0.80 25.58
C ILE A 42 -4.45 2.03 26.30
N TYR A 43 -3.30 1.88 26.95
CA TYR A 43 -2.63 3.00 27.59
C TYR A 43 -2.31 4.12 26.58
N SER A 44 -1.74 3.76 25.43
CA SER A 44 -1.42 4.75 24.39
C SER A 44 -2.65 5.47 23.86
N THR A 45 -3.77 4.78 23.64
CA THR A 45 -5.00 5.39 23.12
C THR A 45 -5.70 6.29 24.11
N VAL A 46 -5.73 5.91 25.39
CA VAL A 46 -6.34 6.72 26.45
C VAL A 46 -5.53 8.01 26.67
N GLU A 47 -4.20 7.93 26.66
CA GLU A 47 -3.34 9.09 26.90
C GLU A 47 -3.14 9.95 25.62
N MET A 48 -3.14 9.35 24.42
CA MET A 48 -3.01 10.07 23.14
C MET A 48 -4.24 10.89 22.73
N ASP A 49 -5.37 10.79 23.43
CA ASP A 49 -6.54 11.64 23.16
C ASP A 49 -6.22 13.15 23.37
N ILE A 50 -5.05 13.45 23.96
CA ILE A 50 -4.45 14.78 23.92
C ILE A 50 -3.92 15.03 22.49
N MET A 51 -4.70 15.75 21.68
CA MET A 51 -4.34 16.13 20.28
C MET A 51 -3.01 16.92 20.13
N LEU A 52 -2.33 17.26 21.23
CA LEU A 52 -1.17 18.15 21.31
C LEU A 52 -0.09 17.64 22.29
N PRO A 53 0.49 16.44 22.12
CA PRO A 53 1.48 15.96 23.07
C PRO A 53 2.74 16.82 23.06
N SER A 54 3.28 17.09 24.25
CA SER A 54 4.64 17.59 24.43
C SER A 54 5.66 16.67 23.73
N GLN A 55 6.90 17.14 23.57
CA GLN A 55 7.94 16.32 22.94
C GLN A 55 8.25 15.05 23.74
N GLU A 56 8.16 15.11 25.07
CA GLU A 56 8.39 13.96 25.94
C GLU A 56 7.28 12.92 25.80
N GLU A 57 6.02 13.36 25.80
CA GLU A 57 4.86 12.48 25.56
C GLU A 57 4.93 11.85 24.17
N TYR A 58 5.29 12.62 23.14
CA TYR A 58 5.50 12.09 21.80
C TYR A 58 6.58 11.00 21.76
N ASN A 59 7.71 11.21 22.43
CA ASN A 59 8.78 10.22 22.49
C ASN A 59 8.35 8.94 23.24
N LEU A 60 7.60 9.09 24.33
CA LEU A 60 7.00 7.96 25.07
C LEU A 60 6.06 7.16 24.16
N TYR A 61 5.20 7.85 23.43
CA TYR A 61 4.28 7.26 22.47
C TYR A 61 4.96 6.53 21.32
N TYR A 62 6.02 7.13 20.78
CA TYR A 62 6.87 6.50 19.79
C TYR A 62 7.45 5.17 20.31
N MET A 63 8.03 5.20 21.51
CA MET A 63 8.58 4.01 22.15
C MET A 63 7.51 2.93 22.36
N ILE A 64 6.35 3.31 22.90
CA ILE A 64 5.25 2.38 23.18
C ILE A 64 4.74 1.73 21.89
N ALA A 65 4.50 2.51 20.83
CA ALA A 65 3.99 1.94 19.59
C ALA A 65 4.97 0.96 18.94
N HIS A 66 6.28 1.28 18.96
CA HIS A 66 7.29 0.36 18.46
C HIS A 66 7.37 -0.91 19.32
N LEU A 67 7.34 -0.80 20.65
CA LEU A 67 7.33 -1.95 21.54
C LEU A 67 6.09 -2.82 21.33
N SER A 68 4.89 -2.23 21.27
CA SER A 68 3.65 -2.97 21.05
C SER A 68 3.65 -3.73 19.73
N THR A 69 4.10 -3.09 18.64
CA THR A 69 4.23 -3.76 17.33
C THR A 69 5.35 -4.81 17.27
N ASP A 70 6.36 -4.72 18.15
CA ASP A 70 7.38 -5.78 18.30
C ASP A 70 6.87 -6.95 19.14
N LEU A 71 6.03 -6.70 20.14
CA LEU A 71 5.41 -7.73 20.97
C LEU A 71 4.30 -8.48 20.21
N ASP A 72 3.45 -7.76 19.49
CA ASP A 72 2.42 -8.33 18.62
C ASP A 72 2.46 -7.69 17.22
N PRO A 73 3.23 -8.28 16.29
CA PRO A 73 3.28 -7.79 14.91
C PRO A 73 2.01 -8.10 14.11
N TYR A 74 1.09 -8.94 14.62
CA TYR A 74 -0.17 -9.26 13.95
C TYR A 74 -1.22 -8.16 14.15
N PHE A 75 -0.99 -7.24 15.09
CA PHE A 75 -1.96 -6.25 15.50
C PHE A 75 -2.05 -5.05 14.52
N GLU A 76 -2.62 -5.31 13.33
CA GLU A 76 -2.78 -4.35 12.22
C GLU A 76 -3.28 -2.95 12.63
N PRO A 77 -4.34 -2.81 13.46
CA PRO A 77 -4.87 -1.51 13.83
C PRO A 77 -3.85 -0.61 14.53
N LEU A 78 -2.85 -1.20 15.20
CA LEU A 78 -1.82 -0.45 15.92
C LEU A 78 -0.92 0.32 14.94
N TYR A 79 -0.47 -0.33 13.86
CA TYR A 79 0.29 0.34 12.81
C TYR A 79 -0.49 1.49 12.18
N ILE A 80 -1.76 1.25 11.83
CA ILE A 80 -2.63 2.21 11.15
C ILE A 80 -2.92 3.42 12.04
N TYR A 81 -3.31 3.18 13.29
CA TYR A 81 -3.66 4.28 14.18
C TYR A 81 -2.44 5.10 14.58
N THR A 82 -1.35 4.45 14.99
CA THR A 82 -0.12 5.16 15.38
C THR A 82 0.39 6.03 14.23
N ALA A 83 0.41 5.50 13.01
CA ALA A 83 0.84 6.27 11.84
C ALA A 83 0.00 7.53 11.62
N ASN A 84 -1.33 7.41 11.75
CA ASN A 84 -2.24 8.54 11.64
C ASN A 84 -2.05 9.55 12.78
N GLN A 85 -1.83 9.09 14.01
CA GLN A 85 -1.58 9.99 15.14
C GLN A 85 -0.27 10.78 14.98
N PHE A 86 0.80 10.14 14.51
CA PHE A 86 2.04 10.86 14.22
C PHE A 86 1.84 11.90 13.11
N LEU A 87 1.16 11.52 12.02
CA LEU A 87 0.93 12.42 10.91
C LEU A 87 0.02 13.60 11.28
N PHE A 88 -1.20 13.33 11.75
CA PHE A 88 -2.20 14.36 11.99
C PHE A 88 -2.03 15.09 13.32
N GLY A 89 -1.50 14.42 14.35
CA GLY A 89 -1.27 15.02 15.67
C GLY A 89 -0.24 16.15 15.65
N ARG A 90 0.60 16.24 14.60
CA ARG A 90 1.61 17.30 14.43
C ARG A 90 1.52 18.07 13.12
N GLN A 91 0.45 17.88 12.34
CA GLN A 91 0.32 18.55 11.04
C GLN A 91 0.40 20.07 11.16
N GLY A 92 1.31 20.68 10.38
CA GLY A 92 1.53 22.13 10.37
C GLY A 92 2.25 22.68 11.60
N ARG A 93 2.98 21.85 12.35
CA ARG A 93 3.69 22.23 13.58
C ARG A 93 5.19 21.92 13.51
N GLU A 94 5.91 22.45 14.50
CA GLU A 94 7.30 22.05 14.77
C GLU A 94 7.37 20.54 15.04
N GLY A 95 8.35 19.86 14.45
CA GLY A 95 8.48 18.41 14.53
C GLY A 95 7.63 17.62 13.52
N TYR A 96 6.93 18.29 12.60
CA TYR A 96 6.13 17.61 11.56
C TYR A 96 6.96 16.73 10.62
N PRO A 97 8.12 17.16 10.09
CA PRO A 97 8.94 16.30 9.23
C PRO A 97 9.36 14.99 9.93
N GLU A 98 9.72 15.07 11.20
CA GLU A 98 10.06 13.92 12.03
C GLU A 98 8.84 13.01 12.26
N ALA A 99 7.67 13.60 12.51
CA ALA A 99 6.44 12.84 12.72
C ALA A 99 5.93 12.17 11.44
N LEU A 100 6.09 12.83 10.30
CA LEU A 100 5.85 12.24 8.99
C LEU A 100 6.79 11.05 8.74
N GLN A 101 8.07 11.19 9.07
CA GLN A 101 9.02 10.07 9.00
C GLN A 101 8.64 8.93 9.95
N ASP A 102 8.26 9.22 11.19
CA ASP A 102 7.85 8.20 12.15
C ASP A 102 6.58 7.46 11.71
N SER A 103 5.62 8.20 11.12
CA SER A 103 4.44 7.63 10.47
C SER A 103 4.82 6.69 9.33
N GLN A 104 5.76 7.11 8.49
CA GLN A 104 6.27 6.29 7.38
C GLN A 104 6.99 5.03 7.89
N ASP A 105 7.82 5.15 8.92
CA ASP A 105 8.61 4.06 9.48
C ASP A 105 7.74 2.98 10.11
N ILE A 106 6.72 3.36 10.89
CA ILE A 106 5.82 2.38 11.52
C ILE A 106 4.97 1.66 10.46
N LEU A 107 4.50 2.37 9.42
CA LEU A 107 3.77 1.74 8.32
C LEU A 107 4.64 0.78 7.52
N LEU A 108 5.89 1.17 7.20
CA LEU A 108 6.84 0.29 6.51
C LEU A 108 7.19 -0.93 7.35
N LYS A 109 7.31 -0.79 8.68
CA LYS A 109 7.49 -1.92 9.59
C LYS A 109 6.34 -2.92 9.47
N GLY A 110 5.10 -2.44 9.52
CA GLY A 110 3.91 -3.29 9.32
C GLY A 110 3.89 -3.93 7.94
N TRP A 111 4.10 -3.13 6.89
CA TRP A 111 4.12 -3.61 5.50
C TRP A 111 5.17 -4.70 5.26
N ASN A 112 6.39 -4.50 5.76
CA ASN A 112 7.48 -5.47 5.66
C ASN A 112 7.16 -6.76 6.41
N PHE A 113 6.53 -6.66 7.59
CA PHE A 113 6.06 -7.85 8.29
C PHE A 113 5.03 -8.61 7.45
N TYR A 114 4.06 -7.91 6.87
CA TYR A 114 2.97 -8.51 6.11
C TYR A 114 3.40 -9.13 4.78
N ILE A 115 4.19 -8.42 3.97
CA ILE A 115 4.57 -8.89 2.63
C ILE A 115 5.55 -10.08 2.66
N ASN A 116 6.25 -10.26 3.78
CA ASN A 116 7.22 -11.34 3.95
C ASN A 116 6.60 -12.61 4.55
N ARG A 117 5.30 -12.63 4.80
CA ARG A 117 4.61 -13.81 5.33
C ARG A 117 4.28 -14.81 4.22
N THR A 118 4.35 -16.08 4.58
CA THR A 118 3.98 -17.22 3.74
C THR A 118 2.49 -17.55 3.79
N GLU A 119 1.75 -16.94 4.72
CA GLU A 119 0.33 -17.19 4.96
C GLU A 119 -0.55 -16.33 4.03
N GLU A 120 -1.75 -16.81 3.71
CA GLU A 120 -2.70 -16.13 2.82
C GLU A 120 -3.20 -14.84 3.50
N TRP A 121 -2.72 -13.69 3.01
CA TRP A 121 -3.06 -12.34 3.48
C TRP A 121 -4.45 -11.88 3.01
N ASP A 122 -5.08 -12.65 2.12
CA ASP A 122 -6.40 -12.37 1.53
C ASP A 122 -7.55 -12.47 2.54
N HIS A 123 -7.34 -13.09 3.70
CA HIS A 123 -8.33 -13.17 4.78
C HIS A 123 -8.48 -11.86 5.57
N TYR A 124 -7.52 -10.93 5.45
CA TYR A 124 -7.56 -9.64 6.16
C TYR A 124 -8.28 -8.59 5.31
N SER A 125 -9.55 -8.31 5.64
CA SER A 125 -10.44 -7.40 4.88
C SER A 125 -9.92 -5.96 4.72
N ARG A 126 -8.89 -5.57 5.49
CA ARG A 126 -8.31 -4.23 5.52
C ARG A 126 -6.82 -4.18 5.16
N PHE A 127 -6.27 -5.29 4.66
CA PHE A 127 -4.84 -5.40 4.29
C PHE A 127 -4.33 -4.29 3.36
N TRP A 128 -5.21 -3.70 2.53
CA TRP A 128 -4.88 -2.59 1.65
C TRP A 128 -4.65 -1.25 2.37
N ILE A 129 -5.03 -1.09 3.64
CA ILE A 129 -4.95 0.20 4.33
C ILE A 129 -3.50 0.61 4.58
N ILE A 130 -2.63 -0.30 5.05
CA ILE A 130 -1.22 0.01 5.28
C ILE A 130 -0.51 0.49 4.00
N PRO A 131 -0.52 -0.27 2.88
CA PRO A 131 0.09 0.22 1.64
C PRO A 131 -0.60 1.50 1.14
N GLN A 132 -1.91 1.67 1.39
CA GLN A 132 -2.61 2.90 1.00
C GLN A 132 -2.09 4.12 1.76
N LEU A 133 -1.86 4.01 3.07
CA LEU A 133 -1.32 5.09 3.89
C LEU A 133 0.13 5.39 3.53
N ILE A 134 0.93 4.37 3.19
CA ILE A 134 2.28 4.58 2.67
C ILE A 134 2.23 5.35 1.34
N GLY A 135 1.38 4.90 0.41
CA GLY A 135 1.15 5.58 -0.86
C GLY A 135 0.68 7.02 -0.66
N PHE A 136 -0.19 7.25 0.33
CA PHE A 136 -0.67 8.58 0.71
C PHE A 136 0.47 9.48 1.18
N ASN A 137 1.31 9.01 2.12
CA ASN A 137 2.46 9.76 2.62
C ASN A 137 3.39 10.15 1.46
N TYR A 138 3.71 9.21 0.57
CA TYR A 138 4.54 9.52 -0.60
C TYR A 138 3.89 10.50 -1.56
N TYR A 139 2.61 10.32 -1.88
CA TYR A 139 1.92 11.14 -2.87
C TYR A 139 1.64 12.56 -2.36
N PHE A 140 1.07 12.68 -1.16
CA PHE A 140 0.59 13.95 -0.60
C PHE A 140 1.66 14.66 0.22
N GLU A 141 2.43 13.96 1.04
CA GLU A 141 3.33 14.61 2.00
C GLU A 141 4.73 14.78 1.40
N TYR A 142 5.32 13.71 0.89
CA TYR A 142 6.64 13.75 0.25
C TYR A 142 6.63 14.25 -1.20
N LYS A 143 5.45 14.37 -1.83
CA LYS A 143 5.28 14.72 -3.26
C LYS A 143 6.10 13.82 -4.20
N ASN A 144 6.30 12.57 -3.80
CA ASN A 144 7.11 11.59 -4.52
C ASN A 144 6.20 10.54 -5.17
N LEU A 145 5.78 10.84 -6.41
CA LEU A 145 4.92 9.96 -7.20
C LEU A 145 5.57 8.61 -7.50
N GLU A 146 6.90 8.60 -7.71
CA GLU A 146 7.68 7.41 -7.99
C GLU A 146 7.63 6.41 -6.84
N LYS A 147 7.76 6.90 -5.59
CA LYS A 147 7.65 6.05 -4.40
C LYS A 147 6.21 5.71 -4.04
N ALA A 148 5.23 6.54 -4.42
CA ALA A 148 3.82 6.27 -4.14
C ALA A 148 3.25 5.15 -5.03
N LEU A 149 3.63 5.15 -6.32
CA LEU A 149 3.04 4.29 -7.34
C LEU A 149 3.05 2.79 -6.99
N PRO A 150 4.16 2.18 -6.53
CA PRO A 150 4.21 0.74 -6.26
C PRO A 150 3.17 0.26 -5.24
N TYR A 151 2.82 1.11 -4.27
CA TYR A 151 1.82 0.77 -3.25
C TYR A 151 0.40 0.78 -3.82
N TYR A 152 0.07 1.76 -4.68
CA TYR A 152 -1.22 1.79 -5.35
C TYR A 152 -1.35 0.71 -6.42
N GLU A 153 -0.27 0.39 -7.14
CA GLU A 153 -0.21 -0.76 -8.06
C GLU A 153 -0.43 -2.08 -7.31
N PHE A 154 0.19 -2.23 -6.12
CA PHE A 154 -0.01 -3.40 -5.29
C PHE A 154 -1.50 -3.56 -4.96
N ILE A 155 -2.13 -2.51 -4.43
CA ILE A 155 -3.56 -2.54 -4.08
C ILE A 155 -4.43 -2.85 -5.29
N ALA A 156 -4.17 -2.19 -6.42
CA ALA A 156 -4.99 -2.32 -7.63
C ALA A 156 -4.95 -3.71 -8.27
N ASN A 157 -3.80 -4.40 -8.20
CA ASN A 157 -3.57 -5.67 -8.91
C ASN A 157 -3.63 -6.91 -8.01
N HIS A 158 -3.36 -6.76 -6.72
CA HIS A 158 -3.19 -7.90 -5.82
C HIS A 158 -4.29 -8.00 -4.78
N VAL A 159 -4.86 -6.89 -4.29
CA VAL A 159 -5.82 -6.97 -3.18
C VAL A 159 -7.24 -7.28 -3.69
N PRO A 160 -7.81 -8.46 -3.35
CA PRO A 160 -9.19 -8.78 -3.71
C PRO A 160 -10.15 -7.77 -3.06
N HIS A 161 -11.17 -7.36 -3.79
CA HIS A 161 -12.20 -6.41 -3.31
C HIS A 161 -11.68 -5.04 -2.87
N ALA A 162 -10.45 -4.66 -3.23
CA ALA A 162 -9.98 -3.31 -2.98
C ALA A 162 -10.91 -2.26 -3.62
N PRO A 163 -11.15 -1.11 -2.95
CA PRO A 163 -11.94 -0.04 -3.53
C PRO A 163 -11.48 0.34 -4.95
N PRO A 164 -12.39 0.35 -5.96
CA PRO A 164 -12.04 0.58 -7.36
C PRO A 164 -11.28 1.89 -7.62
N MET A 165 -11.42 2.87 -6.72
CA MET A 165 -10.71 4.15 -6.78
C MET A 165 -9.19 3.99 -6.85
N TYR A 166 -8.58 2.95 -6.26
CA TYR A 166 -7.13 2.78 -6.27
C TYR A 166 -6.58 2.45 -7.66
N ARG A 167 -7.36 1.78 -8.51
CA ARG A 167 -7.02 1.59 -9.94
C ARG A 167 -6.97 2.94 -10.65
N THR A 168 -7.92 3.82 -10.37
CA THR A 168 -7.94 5.19 -10.93
C THR A 168 -6.75 6.01 -10.42
N PHE A 169 -6.41 5.92 -9.13
CA PHE A 169 -5.24 6.60 -8.57
C PHE A 169 -3.93 6.14 -9.23
N ALA A 170 -3.72 4.83 -9.40
CA ALA A 170 -2.54 4.31 -10.07
C ALA A 170 -2.46 4.81 -11.54
N ALA A 171 -3.58 4.76 -12.27
CA ALA A 171 -3.67 5.29 -13.64
C ALA A 171 -3.34 6.79 -13.74
N GLU A 172 -3.82 7.59 -12.77
CA GLU A 172 -3.51 9.01 -12.70
C GLU A 172 -2.02 9.27 -12.41
N ILE A 173 -1.41 8.47 -11.51
CA ILE A 173 0.02 8.59 -11.20
C ILE A 173 0.86 8.22 -12.43
N TYR A 174 0.54 7.14 -13.13
CA TYR A 174 1.22 6.80 -14.41
C TYR A 174 1.13 7.93 -15.43
N LYS A 175 -0.05 8.55 -15.56
CA LYS A 175 -0.23 9.70 -16.45
C LYS A 175 0.66 10.87 -16.04
N LYS A 176 0.74 11.19 -14.74
CA LYS A 176 1.61 12.27 -14.21
C LYS A 176 3.09 11.97 -14.40
N LEU A 177 3.49 10.71 -14.35
CA LEU A 177 4.85 10.23 -14.60
C LEU A 177 5.16 10.02 -16.10
N ASN A 178 4.21 10.30 -17.00
CA ASN A 178 4.31 10.05 -18.45
C ASN A 178 4.63 8.57 -18.81
N ARG A 179 4.18 7.62 -17.98
CA ARG A 179 4.34 6.17 -18.18
C ARG A 179 3.14 5.59 -18.91
N LYS A 180 3.02 5.93 -20.20
CA LYS A 180 1.85 5.57 -21.02
C LYS A 180 1.66 4.06 -21.16
N GLU A 181 2.74 3.32 -21.39
CA GLU A 181 2.70 1.86 -21.59
C GLU A 181 2.22 1.14 -20.33
N ASP A 182 2.70 1.55 -19.16
CA ASP A 182 2.31 0.93 -17.89
C ASP A 182 0.85 1.27 -17.52
N ASN A 183 0.38 2.47 -17.86
CA ASN A 183 -1.03 2.82 -17.71
C ASN A 183 -1.94 1.93 -18.59
N ILE A 184 -1.52 1.65 -19.82
CA ILE A 184 -2.26 0.75 -20.72
C ILE A 184 -2.28 -0.68 -20.16
N LYS A 185 -1.16 -1.18 -19.65
CA LYS A 185 -1.10 -2.51 -19.01
C LYS A 185 -1.98 -2.61 -17.77
N LEU A 186 -2.02 -1.57 -16.94
CA LEU A 186 -2.94 -1.52 -15.80
C LEU A 186 -4.40 -1.61 -16.28
N LEU A 187 -4.76 -0.85 -17.31
CA LEU A 187 -6.10 -0.92 -17.91
C LEU A 187 -6.39 -2.30 -18.53
N GLU A 188 -5.42 -2.96 -19.16
CA GLU A 188 -5.56 -4.33 -19.68
C GLU A 188 -5.99 -5.30 -18.58
N ASN A 189 -5.31 -5.24 -17.44
CA ASN A 189 -5.56 -6.14 -16.32
C ASN A 189 -6.91 -5.88 -15.66
N VAL A 190 -7.25 -4.60 -15.46
CA VAL A 190 -8.55 -4.20 -14.91
C VAL A 190 -9.66 -4.70 -15.81
N LEU A 191 -9.52 -4.55 -17.13
CA LEU A 191 -10.50 -5.02 -18.09
C LEU A 191 -10.62 -6.52 -18.09
N ALA A 192 -9.50 -7.25 -18.09
CA ALA A 192 -9.53 -8.70 -18.00
C ALA A 192 -10.29 -9.14 -16.75
N GLN A 193 -9.99 -8.54 -15.59
CA GLN A 193 -10.65 -8.89 -14.33
C GLN A 193 -12.14 -8.55 -14.33
N GLU A 194 -12.54 -7.34 -14.73
CA GLU A 194 -13.95 -6.92 -14.79
C GLU A 194 -14.73 -7.75 -15.82
N THR A 195 -14.14 -8.07 -16.97
CA THR A 195 -14.76 -8.94 -17.98
C THR A 195 -14.94 -10.36 -17.46
N LEU A 196 -13.98 -10.88 -16.68
CA LEU A 196 -14.08 -12.20 -16.05
C LEU A 196 -15.19 -12.23 -14.98
N GLU A 197 -15.28 -11.18 -14.17
CA GLU A 197 -16.36 -10.99 -13.18
C GLU A 197 -17.75 -10.82 -13.84
N GLU A 198 -17.84 -10.13 -14.98
CA GLU A 198 -19.09 -9.94 -15.72
C GLU A 198 -19.50 -11.16 -16.56
N GLN A 199 -18.55 -11.93 -17.10
CA GLN A 199 -18.84 -13.18 -17.80
C GLN A 199 -19.49 -14.21 -16.85
N LEU A 200 -19.26 -14.11 -15.54
CA LEU A 200 -20.01 -14.84 -14.52
C LEU A 200 -21.44 -14.35 -14.35
N ALA A 201 -21.71 -13.07 -14.59
CA ALA A 201 -23.02 -12.45 -14.47
C ALA A 201 -23.94 -12.71 -15.69
N LEU A 202 -23.55 -13.59 -16.62
CA LEU A 202 -24.28 -13.98 -17.85
C LEU A 202 -24.41 -12.88 -18.92
N ASN A 203 -23.68 -11.75 -18.82
CA ASN A 203 -23.67 -10.71 -19.85
C ASN A 203 -22.44 -10.85 -20.76
N ARG A 204 -22.54 -11.74 -21.75
CA ARG A 204 -21.43 -12.01 -22.70
C ARG A 204 -21.10 -10.86 -23.67
N ASP A 205 -21.97 -9.86 -23.79
CA ASP A 205 -21.85 -8.75 -24.75
C ASP A 205 -22.22 -7.38 -24.14
N ASN A 206 -21.52 -6.97 -23.08
CA ASN A 206 -21.74 -5.65 -22.49
C ASN A 206 -21.01 -4.55 -23.28
N GLU A 207 -21.65 -4.08 -24.37
CA GLU A 207 -21.16 -2.95 -25.17
C GLU A 207 -20.91 -1.68 -24.34
N GLU A 208 -21.61 -1.51 -23.21
CA GLU A 208 -21.40 -0.36 -22.32
C GLU A 208 -20.03 -0.40 -21.62
N LEU A 209 -19.56 -1.58 -21.22
CA LEU A 209 -18.23 -1.76 -20.63
C LEU A 209 -17.14 -1.50 -21.69
N LYS A 210 -17.29 -2.10 -22.87
CA LYS A 210 -16.38 -1.88 -24.02
C LYS A 210 -16.24 -0.39 -24.34
N GLU A 211 -17.35 0.34 -24.36
CA GLU A 211 -17.36 1.78 -24.65
C GLU A 211 -16.73 2.61 -23.52
N LYS A 212 -16.99 2.28 -22.25
CA LYS A 212 -16.33 2.94 -21.11
C LYS A 212 -14.81 2.81 -21.18
N ILE A 213 -14.31 1.62 -21.53
CA ILE A 213 -12.88 1.40 -21.71
C ILE A 213 -12.36 2.15 -22.94
N ARG A 214 -13.06 2.07 -24.07
CA ARG A 214 -12.68 2.79 -25.30
C ARG A 214 -12.45 4.27 -25.01
N LEU A 215 -13.38 4.91 -24.32
CA LEU A 215 -13.27 6.31 -23.90
C LEU A 215 -12.06 6.55 -23.00
N LYS A 216 -11.78 5.65 -22.05
CA LYS A 216 -10.63 5.74 -21.15
C LYS A 216 -9.29 5.56 -21.87
N MET A 217 -9.21 4.65 -22.86
CA MET A 217 -8.02 4.47 -23.70
C MET A 217 -7.74 5.69 -24.57
N ILE A 218 -8.76 6.27 -25.22
CA ILE A 218 -8.64 7.51 -26.00
C ILE A 218 -8.09 8.62 -25.10
N GLN A 219 -8.61 8.73 -23.87
CA GLN A 219 -8.18 9.71 -22.89
C GLN A 219 -6.73 9.52 -22.43
N VAL A 220 -6.29 8.27 -22.21
CA VAL A 220 -4.90 7.94 -21.79
C VAL A 220 -3.90 8.15 -22.93
N GLN A 221 -4.27 7.80 -24.15
CA GLN A 221 -3.45 7.97 -25.34
C GLN A 221 -3.44 9.41 -25.89
N GLY A 222 -4.25 10.31 -25.31
CA GLY A 222 -4.37 11.70 -25.74
C GLY A 222 -4.86 11.86 -27.18
N GLY A 223 -5.69 10.92 -27.66
CA GLY A 223 -6.19 10.91 -29.04
C GLY A 223 -5.20 10.41 -30.10
N SER A 224 -4.04 9.88 -29.71
CA SER A 224 -3.01 9.37 -30.65
C SER A 224 -3.30 7.97 -31.21
N ILE A 225 -4.29 7.28 -30.66
CA ILE A 225 -4.65 5.90 -31.05
C ILE A 225 -5.84 5.92 -32.01
N SER A 226 -5.75 5.14 -33.08
CA SER A 226 -6.83 4.98 -34.04
C SER A 226 -7.99 4.16 -33.46
N LYS A 227 -9.16 4.32 -34.08
CA LYS A 227 -10.37 3.58 -33.70
C LYS A 227 -10.13 2.07 -33.82
N GLU A 228 -9.44 1.68 -34.89
CA GLU A 228 -9.09 0.32 -35.27
C GLU A 228 -8.10 -0.34 -34.30
N GLU A 229 -7.12 0.41 -33.79
CA GLU A 229 -6.17 -0.09 -32.78
C GLU A 229 -6.86 -0.35 -31.44
N ILE A 230 -7.83 0.48 -31.05
CA ILE A 230 -8.63 0.22 -29.84
C ILE A 230 -9.49 -1.03 -30.02
N ASP A 231 -10.16 -1.18 -31.17
CA ASP A 231 -11.02 -2.35 -31.42
C ASP A 231 -10.18 -3.64 -31.44
N ALA A 232 -9.02 -3.64 -32.09
CA ALA A 232 -8.10 -4.78 -32.10
C ALA A 232 -7.60 -5.15 -30.67
N TYR A 233 -7.38 -4.14 -29.83
CA TYR A 233 -7.00 -4.33 -28.44
C TYR A 233 -8.14 -4.91 -27.60
N LEU A 234 -9.36 -4.37 -27.72
CA LEU A 234 -10.54 -4.88 -27.03
C LEU A 234 -10.79 -6.34 -27.40
N ASP A 235 -10.68 -6.68 -28.69
CA ASP A 235 -10.78 -8.05 -29.18
C ASP A 235 -9.74 -9.00 -28.59
N LYS A 236 -8.51 -8.51 -28.37
CA LYS A 236 -7.44 -9.30 -27.76
C LYS A 236 -7.77 -9.61 -26.30
N VAL A 237 -8.21 -8.62 -25.53
CA VAL A 237 -8.55 -8.83 -24.11
C VAL A 237 -9.81 -9.69 -23.97
N MET A 238 -10.84 -9.48 -24.80
CA MET A 238 -12.04 -10.32 -24.82
C MET A 238 -11.73 -11.79 -25.12
N ARG A 239 -10.88 -12.06 -26.13
CA ARG A 239 -10.43 -13.42 -26.45
C ARG A 239 -9.67 -14.05 -25.28
N ARG A 240 -8.85 -13.27 -24.58
CA ARG A 240 -8.12 -13.73 -23.40
C ARG A 240 -9.08 -14.12 -22.26
N SER A 241 -10.02 -13.26 -21.91
CA SER A 241 -11.02 -13.53 -20.87
C SER A 241 -11.82 -14.78 -21.21
N GLN A 242 -12.24 -14.91 -22.47
CA GLN A 242 -12.96 -16.09 -22.94
C GLN A 242 -12.14 -17.37 -22.83
N ARG A 243 -10.85 -17.36 -23.19
CA ARG A 243 -9.94 -18.50 -23.00
C ARG A 243 -9.87 -18.94 -21.54
N ILE A 244 -9.82 -17.99 -20.60
CA ILE A 244 -9.77 -18.29 -19.15
C ILE A 244 -11.08 -18.90 -18.67
N VAL A 245 -12.23 -18.41 -19.15
CA VAL A 245 -13.55 -19.02 -18.87
C VAL A 245 -13.64 -20.43 -19.44
N GLU A 246 -13.18 -20.65 -20.66
CA GLU A 246 -13.17 -21.97 -21.30
C GLU A 246 -12.25 -22.95 -20.55
N GLU A 247 -11.08 -22.49 -20.13
CA GLU A 247 -10.13 -23.25 -19.31
C GLU A 247 -10.77 -23.67 -17.97
N TRP A 248 -11.44 -22.74 -17.28
CA TRP A 248 -12.19 -23.04 -16.06
C TRP A 248 -13.32 -24.06 -16.31
N ALA A 249 -14.16 -23.81 -17.31
CA ALA A 249 -15.30 -24.64 -17.61
C ALA A 249 -14.90 -26.06 -18.01
N THR A 250 -13.74 -26.22 -18.65
CA THR A 250 -13.24 -27.51 -19.13
C THR A 250 -12.48 -28.26 -18.04
N ASN A 251 -11.56 -27.58 -17.35
CA ASN A 251 -10.56 -28.25 -16.49
C ASN A 251 -10.86 -28.12 -14.99
N TYR A 252 -11.69 -27.14 -14.59
CA TYR A 252 -11.91 -26.76 -13.19
C TYR A 252 -13.39 -26.61 -12.83
N GLN A 253 -14.27 -27.35 -13.52
CA GLN A 253 -15.73 -27.34 -13.30
C GLN A 253 -16.18 -27.61 -11.85
N TYR A 254 -15.30 -28.17 -11.02
CA TYR A 254 -15.55 -28.42 -9.59
C TYR A 254 -15.25 -27.21 -8.69
N LEU A 255 -14.57 -26.19 -9.20
CA LEU A 255 -14.32 -24.93 -8.51
C LEU A 255 -15.36 -23.90 -8.94
N THR A 256 -15.83 -23.06 -8.02
CA THR A 256 -16.50 -21.83 -8.42
C THR A 256 -15.49 -20.93 -9.14
N PHE A 257 -15.91 -20.19 -10.16
CA PHE A 257 -14.98 -19.34 -10.91
C PHE A 257 -14.18 -18.36 -10.03
N PRO A 258 -14.76 -17.74 -8.99
CA PRO A 258 -13.97 -16.89 -8.08
C PRO A 258 -12.83 -17.65 -7.39
N ILE A 259 -13.09 -18.89 -6.93
CA ILE A 259 -12.06 -19.76 -6.32
C ILE A 259 -11.03 -20.19 -7.36
N PHE A 260 -11.45 -20.47 -8.59
CA PHE A 260 -10.55 -20.76 -9.69
C PHE A 260 -9.62 -19.57 -9.98
N LEU A 261 -10.13 -18.34 -10.02
CA LEU A 261 -9.32 -17.14 -10.26
C LEU A 261 -8.32 -16.90 -9.12
N SER A 262 -8.71 -17.07 -7.86
CA SER A 262 -7.78 -16.89 -6.74
C SER A 262 -6.65 -17.91 -6.78
N LEU A 263 -6.95 -19.18 -7.07
CA LEU A 263 -5.97 -20.26 -7.16
C LEU A 263 -5.09 -20.20 -8.41
N HIS A 264 -5.57 -19.57 -9.49
CA HIS A 264 -4.91 -19.50 -10.78
C HIS A 264 -4.66 -18.07 -11.26
N SER A 265 -4.30 -17.17 -10.34
CA SER A 265 -4.00 -15.76 -10.61
C SER A 265 -3.05 -15.53 -11.78
N LYS A 266 -2.08 -16.44 -11.95
CA LYS A 266 -1.10 -16.43 -13.04
C LYS A 266 -1.71 -16.51 -14.44
N LEU A 267 -2.88 -17.12 -14.61
CA LEU A 267 -3.52 -17.29 -15.93
C LEU A 267 -4.03 -15.96 -16.52
N TYR A 268 -4.41 -15.00 -15.67
CA TYR A 268 -4.87 -13.68 -16.09
C TYR A 268 -3.88 -12.55 -15.80
N GLN A 269 -2.74 -12.85 -15.20
CA GLN A 269 -1.67 -11.87 -14.92
C GLN A 269 -0.45 -11.94 -15.89
N GLU A 270 -0.50 -12.70 -17.01
CA GLU A 270 0.63 -12.83 -17.97
C GLU A 270 1.45 -11.53 -18.15
N ASN A 271 2.73 -11.58 -17.73
CA ASN A 271 3.80 -10.63 -17.99
C ASN A 271 3.56 -9.14 -17.62
N LEU A 272 3.08 -8.86 -16.41
CA LEU A 272 3.77 -7.80 -15.64
C LEU A 272 5.06 -8.39 -15.12
N SER A 273 6.10 -8.31 -15.94
CA SER A 273 7.50 -8.57 -15.62
C SER A 273 7.71 -9.50 -14.41
N SER A 274 7.89 -10.78 -14.70
CA SER A 274 8.72 -11.67 -13.88
C SER A 274 10.13 -11.09 -13.60
N ASP A 275 10.49 -9.95 -14.20
CA ASP A 275 11.73 -9.20 -14.02
C ASP A 275 11.62 -7.95 -13.13
N ILE A 276 10.43 -7.58 -12.66
CA ILE A 276 10.32 -6.68 -11.51
C ILE A 276 9.88 -7.56 -10.36
N ARG A 277 10.85 -8.25 -9.76
CA ARG A 277 10.66 -8.65 -8.37
C ARG A 277 10.36 -7.35 -7.64
N VAL A 278 9.16 -7.21 -7.10
CA VAL A 278 8.79 -6.08 -6.22
C VAL A 278 9.85 -5.89 -5.13
N TYR A 279 10.60 -6.95 -4.79
CA TYR A 279 11.85 -6.90 -4.03
C TYR A 279 13.00 -6.06 -4.63
N ASP A 280 13.30 -6.17 -5.92
CA ASP A 280 14.47 -5.51 -6.54
C ASP A 280 14.26 -4.00 -6.71
N VAL A 281 13.01 -3.53 -6.84
CA VAL A 281 12.67 -2.10 -6.91
C VAL A 281 12.55 -1.47 -5.52
N LEU A 282 12.19 -2.24 -4.49
CA LEU A 282 12.03 -1.73 -3.12
C LEU A 282 13.32 -1.79 -2.29
N PHE A 283 14.29 -2.66 -2.62
CA PHE A 283 15.44 -2.93 -1.76
C PHE A 283 16.84 -2.74 -2.39
N ASN A 284 16.97 -2.37 -3.67
CA ASN A 284 18.28 -1.95 -4.23
C ASN A 284 18.52 -0.45 -4.06
N HIS A 285 18.80 -0.03 -2.82
CA HIS A 285 19.68 1.12 -2.55
C HIS A 285 20.49 0.84 -1.27
N GLN A 286 21.44 -0.09 -1.37
CA GLN A 286 22.69 0.03 -0.62
C GLN A 286 23.72 0.69 -1.54
N GLY A 287 24.23 1.86 -1.13
CA GLY A 287 25.16 2.73 -1.87
C GLY A 287 24.39 3.85 -2.57
N ASP A 288 24.51 5.14 -2.22
CA ASP A 288 25.66 5.86 -1.68
C ASP A 288 25.21 6.87 -0.60
N ILE A 289 25.78 6.73 0.59
CA ILE A 289 25.95 7.84 1.52
C ILE A 289 27.46 8.10 1.54
N LEU A 290 27.86 9.20 0.90
CA LEU A 290 29.04 9.98 1.24
C LEU A 290 28.57 11.36 1.68
#